data_AF-A0A662KTA8-F1
#
_entry.id   AF-A0A662KTA8-F1
#
_cell.length_a   1.000
_cell.length_b   1.000
_cell.length_c   1.000
_cell.angle_alpha   90.00
_cell.angle_beta   90.00
_cell.angle_gamma   90.00
#
_symmetry.space_group_name_H-M   'P 1'
#
loop_
_entity.id
_entity.type
_entity.pdbx_description
1 polymer ?
#
loop_
_entity_poly.entity_id
_entity_poly.type
_entity_poly.pdbx_seq_one_letter_code
_entity_poly.pdbx_strand_id
1 'polypeptide(L)'
;MAGEEKRGAGMMKKELKKKWIRFERKIIDFMLFSNITKNIFSSKFFRLLVKKIEEFREKELLKEIKRHPLPKHVAIIMDGNRRFAKEMKMDICEGHKRGADRVEEILEICRELDIKVLTVYAFSVENFRRAREEVTELMDLFFKKFDELLRDERIHKHGIRVRIIGNLDFLPEKVRKKAEEVMKATDSYSNYIFN
;
A
#
# COMPACT_ATOMS: atom_id res chain seq x y z
N MET A 1 15.00 -5.53 -43.53
CA MET A 1 14.10 -6.71 -43.40
C MET A 1 14.02 -7.27 -41.96
N ALA A 2 15.09 -7.28 -41.15
CA ALA A 2 15.05 -7.82 -39.77
C ALA A 2 14.29 -6.98 -38.70
N GLY A 3 13.83 -5.76 -39.05
CA GLY A 3 13.15 -4.84 -38.12
C GLY A 3 11.63 -4.98 -38.05
N GLU A 4 11.01 -5.54 -39.11
CA GLU A 4 9.55 -5.71 -39.18
C GLU A 4 9.09 -7.01 -38.54
N GLU A 5 9.86 -8.11 -38.66
CA GLU A 5 9.60 -9.38 -37.98
C GLU A 5 9.61 -9.25 -36.45
N LYS A 6 10.56 -8.48 -35.88
CA LYS A 6 10.63 -8.25 -34.43
C LYS A 6 9.44 -7.43 -33.90
N ARG A 7 8.86 -6.54 -34.72
CA ARG A 7 7.65 -5.77 -34.39
C ARG A 7 6.39 -6.64 -34.45
N GLY A 8 6.28 -7.52 -35.46
CA GLY A 8 5.16 -8.46 -35.59
C GLY A 8 5.07 -9.46 -34.44
N ALA A 9 6.19 -10.04 -34.02
CA ALA A 9 6.24 -10.98 -32.90
C ALA A 9 5.86 -10.33 -31.55
N GLY A 10 6.24 -9.07 -31.33
CA GLY A 10 5.87 -8.31 -30.13
C GLY A 10 4.37 -7.95 -30.08
N MET A 11 3.75 -7.69 -31.22
CA MET A 11 2.32 -7.40 -31.34
C MET A 11 1.48 -8.66 -31.07
N MET A 12 1.87 -9.79 -31.65
CA MET A 12 1.20 -11.08 -31.49
C MET A 12 1.24 -11.57 -30.03
N LYS A 13 2.36 -11.37 -29.31
CA LYS A 13 2.46 -11.66 -27.87
C LYS A 13 1.53 -10.78 -27.02
N LYS A 14 1.35 -9.50 -27.38
CA LYS A 14 0.43 -8.59 -26.68
C LYS A 14 -1.04 -8.97 -26.89
N GLU A 15 -1.41 -9.40 -28.10
CA GLU A 15 -2.77 -9.87 -28.38
C GLU A 15 -3.10 -11.19 -27.66
N LEU A 16 -2.16 -12.13 -27.62
CA LEU A 16 -2.31 -13.37 -26.86
C LEU A 16 -2.46 -13.10 -25.36
N LYS A 17 -1.66 -12.19 -24.80
CA LYS A 17 -1.78 -11.75 -23.38
C LYS A 17 -3.16 -11.12 -23.11
N LYS A 18 -3.68 -10.29 -24.02
CA LYS A 18 -5.03 -9.71 -23.92
C LYS A 18 -6.14 -10.77 -24.00
N LYS A 19 -6.03 -11.75 -24.91
CA LYS A 19 -6.99 -12.85 -25.01
C LYS A 19 -6.99 -13.72 -23.75
N TRP A 20 -5.82 -13.98 -23.18
CA TRP A 20 -5.67 -14.73 -21.93
C TRP A 20 -6.32 -14.03 -20.74
N ILE A 21 -6.06 -12.73 -20.56
CA ILE A 21 -6.70 -11.92 -19.50
C ILE A 21 -8.24 -11.92 -19.65
N ARG A 22 -8.75 -11.85 -20.88
CA ARG A 22 -10.19 -11.88 -21.16
C ARG A 22 -10.80 -13.26 -20.86
N PHE A 23 -10.04 -14.33 -21.05
CA PHE A 23 -10.43 -15.69 -20.71
C PHE A 23 -10.42 -15.92 -19.19
N GLU A 24 -9.38 -15.48 -18.48
CA GLU A 24 -9.32 -15.51 -17.00
C GLU A 24 -10.55 -14.81 -16.40
N ARG A 25 -10.92 -13.64 -16.93
CA ARG A 25 -12.11 -12.90 -16.50
C ARG A 25 -13.40 -13.70 -16.68
N LYS A 26 -13.57 -14.35 -17.84
CA LYS A 26 -14.73 -15.22 -18.10
C LYS A 26 -14.79 -16.43 -17.18
N ILE A 27 -13.66 -17.03 -16.84
CA ILE A 27 -13.64 -18.16 -15.88
C ILE A 27 -14.00 -17.65 -14.49
N ILE A 28 -13.48 -16.50 -14.07
CA ILE A 28 -13.85 -15.89 -12.78
C ILE A 28 -15.35 -15.60 -12.74
N ASP A 29 -15.91 -14.98 -13.79
CA ASP A 29 -17.34 -14.68 -13.88
C ASP A 29 -18.20 -15.96 -13.88
N PHE A 30 -17.76 -17.02 -14.58
CA PHE A 30 -18.42 -18.32 -14.57
C PHE A 30 -18.36 -19.00 -13.18
N MET A 31 -17.21 -18.90 -12.52
CA MET A 31 -17.02 -19.43 -11.16
C MET A 31 -17.88 -18.70 -10.13
N LEU A 32 -18.11 -17.39 -10.29
CA LEU A 32 -18.94 -16.58 -9.40
C LEU A 32 -20.44 -16.91 -9.48
N PHE A 33 -20.93 -17.46 -10.61
CA PHE A 33 -22.37 -17.67 -10.87
C PHE A 33 -22.92 -19.07 -10.54
N SER A 34 -22.09 -20.04 -10.14
CA SER A 34 -22.57 -21.42 -9.88
C SER A 34 -22.77 -21.71 -8.39
N ASN A 35 -23.98 -22.11 -7.97
CA ASN A 35 -24.35 -22.33 -6.56
C ASN A 35 -23.60 -23.47 -5.83
N ILE A 36 -22.89 -24.34 -6.55
CA ILE A 36 -22.06 -25.44 -6.01
C ILE A 36 -20.78 -24.90 -5.34
N THR A 37 -20.36 -23.68 -5.68
CA THR A 37 -19.07 -23.10 -5.29
C THR A 37 -19.03 -22.49 -3.89
N LYS A 38 -20.17 -22.14 -3.27
CA LYS A 38 -20.18 -21.45 -1.96
C LYS A 38 -19.50 -22.23 -0.83
N ASN A 39 -19.59 -23.57 -0.81
CA ASN A 39 -18.91 -24.41 0.19
C ASN A 39 -17.46 -24.75 -0.17
N ILE A 40 -17.13 -24.80 -1.47
CA ILE A 40 -15.75 -25.02 -1.92
C ILE A 40 -14.93 -23.75 -1.68
N PHE A 41 -15.48 -22.58 -1.96
CA PHE A 41 -14.84 -21.27 -1.78
C PHE A 41 -14.66 -20.89 -0.30
N SER A 42 -15.53 -21.36 0.60
CA SER A 42 -15.39 -21.14 2.05
C SER A 42 -14.39 -22.08 2.74
N SER A 43 -13.92 -23.11 2.03
CA SER A 43 -12.97 -24.08 2.57
C SER A 43 -11.59 -23.46 2.84
N LYS A 44 -10.94 -23.88 3.93
CA LYS A 44 -9.56 -23.46 4.27
C LYS A 44 -8.57 -23.82 3.14
N PHE A 45 -8.81 -24.93 2.46
CA PHE A 45 -8.00 -25.37 1.32
C PHE A 45 -8.11 -24.44 0.13
N PHE A 46 -9.33 -24.06 -0.28
CA PHE A 46 -9.52 -23.14 -1.39
C PHE A 46 -8.94 -21.76 -1.10
N ARG A 47 -9.12 -21.24 0.12
CA ARG A 47 -8.47 -19.99 0.55
C ARG A 47 -6.93 -20.09 0.45
N LEU A 48 -6.35 -21.22 0.85
CA LEU A 48 -4.91 -21.45 0.73
C LEU A 48 -4.47 -21.50 -0.75
N LEU A 49 -5.24 -22.17 -1.60
CA LEU A 49 -4.97 -22.27 -3.03
C LEU A 49 -5.04 -20.90 -3.71
N VAL A 50 -6.10 -20.13 -3.47
CA VAL A 50 -6.26 -18.77 -4.01
C VAL A 50 -5.12 -17.89 -3.53
N LYS A 51 -4.79 -17.90 -2.23
CA LYS A 51 -3.67 -17.14 -1.69
C LYS A 51 -2.36 -17.47 -2.41
N LYS A 52 -2.08 -18.76 -2.65
CA LYS A 52 -0.86 -19.20 -3.36
C LYS A 52 -0.84 -18.74 -4.83
N ILE A 53 -2.00 -18.70 -5.48
CA ILE A 53 -2.14 -18.16 -6.84
C ILE A 53 -1.89 -16.65 -6.84
N GLU A 54 -2.44 -15.91 -5.87
CA GLU A 54 -2.22 -14.46 -5.73
C GLU A 54 -0.75 -14.15 -5.47
N GLU A 55 -0.10 -14.85 -4.55
CA GLU A 55 1.34 -14.74 -4.27
C GLU A 55 2.19 -15.01 -5.52
N PHE A 56 1.80 -15.99 -6.35
CA PHE A 56 2.49 -16.27 -7.62
C PHE A 56 2.30 -15.13 -8.62
N ARG A 57 1.08 -14.61 -8.78
CA ARG A 57 0.77 -13.49 -9.69
C ARG A 57 1.51 -12.23 -9.27
N GLU A 58 1.57 -11.93 -7.98
CA GLU A 58 2.30 -10.79 -7.43
C GLU A 58 3.80 -10.89 -7.74
N LYS A 59 4.41 -12.06 -7.52
CA LYS A 59 5.82 -12.30 -7.87
C LYS A 59 6.10 -12.11 -9.36
N GLU A 60 5.22 -12.59 -10.24
CA GLU A 60 5.38 -12.39 -11.68
C GLU A 60 5.19 -10.93 -12.09
N LEU A 61 4.25 -10.21 -11.46
CA LEU A 61 4.05 -8.78 -11.69
C LEU A 61 5.28 -7.97 -11.25
N LEU A 62 5.83 -8.26 -10.07
CA LEU A 62 7.05 -7.60 -9.58
C LEU A 62 8.24 -7.85 -10.51
N LYS A 63 8.41 -9.07 -11.01
CA LYS A 63 9.45 -9.39 -12.02
C LYS A 63 9.27 -8.58 -13.29
N GLU A 64 8.05 -8.43 -13.78
CA GLU A 64 7.76 -7.63 -14.96
C GLU A 64 8.04 -6.14 -14.71
N ILE A 65 7.59 -5.60 -13.58
CA ILE A 65 7.83 -4.20 -13.21
C ILE A 65 9.33 -3.90 -13.15
N LYS A 66 10.13 -4.78 -12.55
CA LYS A 66 11.60 -4.63 -12.46
C LYS A 66 12.33 -4.65 -13.81
N ARG A 67 11.68 -5.06 -14.91
CA ARG A 67 12.25 -4.98 -16.27
C ARG A 67 12.18 -3.58 -16.86
N HIS A 68 11.45 -2.67 -16.23
CA HIS A 68 11.28 -1.29 -16.67
C HIS A 68 11.99 -0.32 -15.72
N PRO A 69 12.31 0.91 -16.19
CA PRO A 69 12.81 1.96 -15.30
C PRO A 69 11.81 2.25 -14.18
N LEU A 70 12.31 2.27 -12.95
CA LEU A 70 11.49 2.54 -11.76
C LEU A 70 11.68 3.98 -11.28
N PRO A 71 10.63 4.61 -10.72
CA PRO A 71 10.77 5.90 -10.07
C PRO A 71 11.66 5.76 -8.84
N LYS A 72 12.45 6.80 -8.56
CA LYS A 72 13.23 6.87 -7.31
C LYS A 72 12.39 7.37 -6.13
N HIS A 73 11.30 8.07 -6.42
CA HIS A 73 10.42 8.71 -5.46
C HIS A 73 8.97 8.55 -5.89
N VAL A 74 8.13 8.08 -4.96
CA VAL A 74 6.67 8.00 -5.11
C VAL A 74 6.01 8.85 -4.01
N ALA A 75 5.06 9.68 -4.41
CA ALA A 75 4.19 10.42 -3.49
C ALA A 75 2.75 9.93 -3.62
N ILE A 76 2.07 9.68 -2.50
CA ILE A 76 0.72 9.13 -2.44
C ILE A 76 -0.16 10.02 -1.58
N ILE A 77 -1.34 10.35 -2.10
CA ILE A 77 -2.41 10.97 -1.31
C ILE A 77 -3.34 9.85 -0.87
N MET A 78 -3.43 9.63 0.43
CA MET A 78 -4.33 8.62 1.00
C MET A 78 -5.73 9.19 1.16
N ASP A 79 -6.52 9.07 0.10
CA ASP A 79 -7.92 9.44 0.13
C ASP A 79 -8.80 8.19 0.06
N GLY A 80 -10.02 8.30 0.58
CA GLY A 80 -11.04 7.25 0.48
C GLY A 80 -11.35 6.53 1.78
N ASN A 81 -10.55 6.67 2.84
CA ASN A 81 -10.75 5.93 4.10
C ASN A 81 -12.18 6.06 4.67
N ARG A 82 -12.73 7.29 4.68
CA ARG A 82 -14.11 7.55 5.13
C ARG A 82 -15.17 6.94 4.22
N ARG A 83 -14.94 6.93 2.90
CA ARG A 83 -15.86 6.32 1.91
C ARG A 83 -15.84 4.80 2.05
N PHE A 84 -14.64 4.22 2.12
CA PHE A 84 -14.42 2.81 2.36
C PHE A 84 -15.09 2.34 3.65
N ALA A 85 -14.94 3.10 4.75
CA ALA A 85 -15.61 2.76 6.01
C ALA A 85 -17.14 2.67 5.86
N LYS A 86 -17.74 3.65 5.18
CA LYS A 86 -19.19 3.68 4.91
C LYS A 86 -19.63 2.50 4.03
N GLU A 87 -18.91 2.22 2.95
CA GLU A 87 -19.21 1.12 2.03
C GLU A 87 -19.15 -0.23 2.72
N MET A 88 -18.19 -0.40 3.62
CA MET A 88 -17.98 -1.64 4.38
C MET A 88 -18.77 -1.69 5.68
N LYS A 89 -19.65 -0.70 5.94
CA LYS A 89 -20.47 -0.59 7.16
C LYS A 89 -19.66 -0.70 8.45
N MET A 90 -18.50 -0.07 8.48
CA MET A 90 -17.60 0.01 9.64
C MET A 90 -17.43 1.45 10.11
N ASP A 91 -16.83 1.60 11.28
CA ASP A 91 -16.46 2.90 11.83
C ASP A 91 -15.46 3.63 10.91
N ILE A 92 -15.55 4.95 10.84
CA ILE A 92 -14.59 5.83 10.16
C ILE A 92 -13.18 5.63 10.72
N CYS A 93 -13.07 5.47 12.04
CA CYS A 93 -11.79 5.21 12.73
C CYS A 93 -11.14 3.92 12.20
N GLU A 94 -11.93 2.87 11.99
CA GLU A 94 -11.47 1.61 11.42
C GLU A 94 -11.03 1.75 9.96
N GLY A 95 -11.73 2.58 9.17
CA GLY A 95 -11.30 2.93 7.82
C GLY A 95 -9.92 3.60 7.78
N HIS A 96 -9.65 4.52 8.72
CA HIS A 96 -8.35 5.18 8.82
C HIS A 96 -7.24 4.23 9.27
N LYS A 97 -7.52 3.32 10.21
CA LYS A 97 -6.56 2.28 10.64
C LYS A 97 -6.13 1.40 9.47
N ARG A 98 -7.08 0.91 8.67
CA ARG A 98 -6.78 0.11 7.47
C ARG A 98 -6.02 0.89 6.40
N GLY A 99 -6.29 2.19 6.30
CA GLY A 99 -5.51 3.10 5.46
C GLY A 99 -4.04 3.17 5.91
N ALA A 100 -3.80 3.29 7.22
CA ALA A 100 -2.45 3.29 7.78
C ALA A 100 -1.74 1.94 7.57
N ASP A 101 -2.41 0.81 7.79
CA ASP A 101 -1.84 -0.52 7.54
C ASP A 101 -1.47 -0.71 6.06
N ARG A 102 -2.27 -0.14 5.14
CA ARG A 102 -1.95 -0.16 3.70
C ARG A 102 -0.67 0.62 3.38
N VAL A 103 -0.35 1.68 4.12
CA VAL A 103 0.92 2.41 3.91
C VAL A 103 2.12 1.54 4.24
N GLU A 104 2.03 0.76 5.31
CA GLU A 104 3.11 -0.15 5.70
C GLU A 104 3.37 -1.19 4.61
N GLU A 105 2.31 -1.75 4.01
CA GLU A 105 2.43 -2.64 2.86
C GLU A 105 3.10 -1.93 1.66
N ILE A 106 2.71 -0.69 1.37
CA ILE A 106 3.29 0.08 0.27
C ILE A 106 4.77 0.41 0.54
N LEU A 107 5.14 0.72 1.78
CA LEU A 107 6.52 0.97 2.18
C LEU A 107 7.40 -0.25 1.92
N GLU A 108 6.90 -1.46 2.24
CA GLU A 108 7.59 -2.71 1.92
C GLU A 108 7.71 -2.93 0.41
N ILE A 109 6.64 -2.69 -0.36
CA ILE A 109 6.68 -2.81 -1.82
C ILE A 109 7.71 -1.84 -2.42
N CYS A 110 7.73 -0.58 -1.96
CA CYS A 110 8.73 0.41 -2.37
C CYS A 110 10.15 -0.09 -2.08
N ARG A 111 10.39 -0.66 -0.90
CA ARG A 111 11.68 -1.25 -0.53
C ARG A 111 12.05 -2.43 -1.44
N GLU A 112 11.12 -3.34 -1.72
CA GLU A 112 11.36 -4.50 -2.60
C GLU A 112 11.66 -4.11 -4.05
N LEU A 113 11.09 -3.00 -4.50
CA LEU A 113 11.32 -2.39 -5.81
C LEU A 113 12.52 -1.44 -5.83
N ASP A 114 13.22 -1.27 -4.71
CA ASP A 114 14.31 -0.32 -4.52
C ASP A 114 13.95 1.15 -4.82
N ILE A 115 12.69 1.52 -4.61
CA ILE A 115 12.22 2.91 -4.64
C ILE A 115 12.71 3.59 -3.37
N LYS A 116 13.61 4.56 -3.52
CA LYS A 116 14.35 5.16 -2.41
C LYS A 116 13.52 6.07 -1.52
N VAL A 117 12.49 6.71 -2.05
CA VAL A 117 11.67 7.66 -1.30
C VAL A 117 10.19 7.34 -1.47
N LEU A 118 9.50 7.18 -0.34
CA LEU A 118 8.04 7.19 -0.27
C LEU A 118 7.61 8.47 0.46
N THR A 119 6.57 9.14 -0.04
CA THR A 119 5.95 10.29 0.63
C THR A 119 4.47 10.09 0.70
N VAL A 120 3.90 10.21 1.89
CA VAL A 120 2.48 9.97 2.12
C VAL A 120 1.82 11.21 2.68
N TYR A 121 0.79 11.71 2.00
CA TYR A 121 -0.01 12.80 2.52
C TYR A 121 -1.03 12.27 3.51
N ALA A 122 -0.66 12.31 4.80
CA ALA A 122 -1.43 11.71 5.88
C ALA A 122 -2.51 12.62 6.48
N PHE A 123 -2.27 13.94 6.54
CA PHE A 123 -3.18 14.88 7.19
C PHE A 123 -3.01 16.30 6.65
N SER A 124 -4.12 16.99 6.35
CA SER A 124 -4.13 18.39 5.90
C SER A 124 -4.56 19.35 7.01
N VAL A 125 -4.20 20.63 6.90
CA VAL A 125 -4.68 21.68 7.83
C VAL A 125 -6.21 21.79 7.80
N GLU A 126 -6.83 21.59 6.64
CA GLU A 126 -8.29 21.58 6.50
C GLU A 126 -8.93 20.39 7.23
N ASN A 127 -8.19 19.31 7.49
CA ASN A 127 -8.72 18.17 8.23
C ASN A 127 -8.99 18.48 9.71
N PHE A 128 -8.38 19.53 10.27
CA PHE A 128 -8.75 20.03 11.60
C PHE A 128 -10.19 20.58 11.67
N ARG A 129 -10.83 20.87 10.51
CA ARG A 129 -12.23 21.31 10.45
C ARG A 129 -13.24 20.15 10.50
N ARG A 130 -12.78 18.90 10.62
CA ARG A 130 -13.66 17.73 10.79
C ARG A 130 -14.25 17.69 12.20
N ALA A 131 -15.14 16.73 12.45
CA ALA A 131 -15.70 16.50 13.78
C ALA A 131 -14.57 16.28 14.80
N ARG A 132 -14.72 16.85 16.00
CA ARG A 132 -13.67 16.84 17.03
C ARG A 132 -13.30 15.42 17.43
N GLU A 133 -14.28 14.54 17.46
CA GLU A 133 -14.14 13.11 17.76
C GLU A 133 -13.23 12.45 16.71
N GLU A 134 -13.52 12.65 15.41
CA GLU A 134 -12.69 12.11 14.30
C GLU A 134 -11.25 12.64 14.37
N VAL A 135 -11.07 13.93 14.65
CA VAL A 135 -9.73 14.52 14.79
C VAL A 135 -8.98 13.90 15.97
N THR A 136 -9.66 13.70 17.11
CA THR A 136 -9.06 13.09 18.31
C THR A 136 -8.59 11.66 18.01
N GLU A 137 -9.42 10.86 17.36
CA GLU A 137 -9.07 9.49 16.97
C GLU A 137 -7.90 9.43 15.99
N LEU A 138 -7.82 10.37 15.05
CA LEU A 138 -6.68 10.48 14.13
C LEU A 138 -5.38 10.82 14.87
N MET A 139 -5.43 11.69 15.89
CA MET A 139 -4.26 12.01 16.71
C MET A 139 -3.79 10.81 17.53
N ASP A 140 -4.72 10.03 18.08
CA ASP A 140 -4.40 8.78 18.78
C ASP A 140 -3.81 7.73 17.83
N LEU A 141 -4.34 7.64 16.61
CA LEU A 141 -3.79 6.79 15.56
C LEU A 141 -2.36 7.19 15.18
N PHE A 142 -2.09 8.49 15.00
CA PHE A 142 -0.74 8.98 14.72
C PHE A 142 0.22 8.69 15.87
N PHE A 143 -0.18 8.94 17.12
CA PHE A 143 0.65 8.58 18.26
C PHE A 143 1.03 7.10 18.25
N LYS A 144 0.03 6.23 18.03
CA LYS A 144 0.25 4.79 17.95
C LYS A 144 1.18 4.40 16.80
N LYS A 145 0.95 4.91 15.59
CA LYS A 145 1.75 4.57 14.41
C LYS A 145 3.18 5.09 14.51
N PHE A 146 3.41 6.25 15.11
CA PHE A 146 4.76 6.73 15.40
C PHE A 146 5.46 5.85 16.44
N ASP A 147 4.78 5.43 17.50
CA ASP A 147 5.36 4.49 18.49
C ASP A 147 5.65 3.10 17.88
N GLU A 148 4.82 2.63 16.95
CA GLU A 148 5.07 1.41 16.18
C GLU A 148 6.30 1.56 15.29
N LEU A 149 6.42 2.64 14.51
CA LEU A 149 7.60 2.92 13.68
C LEU A 149 8.89 2.99 14.47
N LEU A 150 8.85 3.55 15.69
CA LEU A 150 10.02 3.64 16.59
C LEU A 150 10.53 2.27 17.03
N ARG A 151 9.65 1.27 17.11
CA ARG A 151 9.97 -0.08 17.61
C ARG A 151 10.10 -1.10 16.50
N ASP A 152 9.81 -0.73 15.27
CA ASP A 152 9.80 -1.65 14.14
C ASP A 152 11.23 -1.99 13.72
N GLU A 153 11.64 -3.22 13.99
CA GLU A 153 12.96 -3.73 13.63
C GLU A 153 13.26 -3.59 12.12
N ARG A 154 12.24 -3.60 11.25
CA ARG A 154 12.41 -3.45 9.81
C ARG A 154 12.91 -2.06 9.45
N ILE A 155 12.43 -1.01 10.12
CA ILE A 155 12.87 0.37 9.93
C ILE A 155 14.36 0.49 10.21
N HIS A 156 14.80 -0.05 11.35
CA HIS A 156 16.20 0.00 11.77
C HIS A 156 17.09 -0.90 10.91
N LYS A 157 16.67 -2.14 10.67
CA LYS A 157 17.41 -3.13 9.87
C LYS A 157 17.65 -2.64 8.44
N HIS A 158 16.65 -2.00 7.85
CA HIS A 158 16.76 -1.51 6.47
C HIS A 158 17.32 -0.09 6.39
N GLY A 159 17.55 0.60 7.50
CA GLY A 159 18.04 1.97 7.52
C GLY A 159 17.07 2.95 6.85
N ILE A 160 15.79 2.87 7.24
CA ILE A 160 14.72 3.73 6.72
C ILE A 160 14.64 5.01 7.56
N ARG A 161 14.99 6.15 6.97
CA ARG A 161 14.85 7.45 7.63
C ARG A 161 13.40 7.91 7.57
N VAL A 162 12.79 8.10 8.72
CA VAL A 162 11.41 8.61 8.84
C VAL A 162 11.46 10.13 9.03
N ARG A 163 10.65 10.86 8.27
CA ARG A 163 10.56 12.32 8.34
C ARG A 163 9.11 12.76 8.37
N ILE A 164 8.66 13.40 9.44
CA ILE A 164 7.33 14.01 9.46
C ILE A 164 7.47 15.45 8.98
N ILE A 165 6.88 15.75 7.82
CA ILE A 165 6.98 17.06 7.16
C ILE A 165 5.68 17.83 7.33
N GLY A 166 5.75 19.03 7.92
CA GLY A 166 4.60 19.92 8.11
C GLY A 166 4.80 20.86 9.29
N ASN A 167 3.74 21.58 9.66
CA ASN A 167 3.74 22.36 10.89
C ASN A 167 3.33 21.47 12.07
N LEU A 168 4.32 20.97 12.82
CA LEU A 168 4.11 20.09 13.96
C LEU A 168 3.48 20.80 15.17
N ASP A 169 3.47 22.14 15.21
CA ASP A 169 2.86 22.89 16.30
C ASP A 169 1.33 22.80 16.31
N PHE A 170 0.72 22.37 15.21
CA PHE A 170 -0.71 22.04 15.17
C PHE A 170 -1.04 20.68 15.80
N LEU A 171 -0.04 19.83 16.03
CA LEU A 171 -0.26 18.53 16.65
C LEU A 171 -0.35 18.67 18.17
N PRO A 172 -1.18 17.87 18.85
CA PRO A 172 -1.13 17.76 20.30
C PRO A 172 0.28 17.41 20.78
N GLU A 173 0.70 17.98 21.90
CA GLU A 173 2.08 17.87 22.41
C GLU A 173 2.58 16.41 22.46
N LYS A 174 1.73 15.49 22.91
CA LYS A 174 2.04 14.05 22.98
C LYS A 174 2.36 13.44 21.61
N VAL A 175 1.61 13.83 20.57
CA VAL A 175 1.82 13.35 19.19
C VAL A 175 3.09 13.97 18.61
N ARG A 176 3.29 15.29 18.81
CA ARG A 176 4.49 16.00 18.36
C ARG A 176 5.77 15.39 18.95
N LYS A 177 5.81 15.19 20.28
CA LYS A 177 6.96 14.56 20.96
C LYS A 177 7.27 13.18 20.39
N LYS A 178 6.24 12.37 20.14
CA LYS A 178 6.43 11.03 19.56
C LYS A 178 6.95 11.09 18.12
N ALA A 179 6.47 12.04 17.31
CA ALA A 179 6.99 12.27 15.96
C ALA A 179 8.48 12.68 15.99
N GLU A 180 8.85 13.59 16.88
CA GLU A 180 10.24 14.03 17.08
C GLU A 180 11.16 12.90 17.54
N GLU A 181 10.69 12.04 18.46
CA GLU A 181 11.42 10.84 18.90
C GLU A 181 11.76 9.92 17.71
N VAL A 182 10.79 9.63 16.83
CA VAL A 182 10.99 8.78 15.64
C VAL A 182 11.97 9.41 14.66
N MET A 183 11.81 10.71 14.36
CA MET A 183 12.73 11.40 13.44
C MET A 183 14.16 11.39 14.00
N LYS A 184 14.32 11.62 15.30
CA LYS A 184 15.63 11.60 15.96
C LYS A 184 16.26 10.20 15.94
N ALA A 185 15.48 9.16 16.23
CA ALA A 185 15.96 7.78 16.24
C ALA A 185 16.43 7.29 14.87
N THR A 186 15.90 7.86 13.79
CA THR A 186 16.19 7.45 12.41
C THR A 186 17.00 8.49 11.62
N ASP A 187 17.46 9.57 12.24
CA ASP A 187 18.06 10.72 11.55
C ASP A 187 19.34 10.37 10.78
N SER A 188 20.14 9.45 11.32
CA SER A 188 21.38 8.98 10.69
C SER A 188 21.17 7.96 9.57
N TYR A 189 19.93 7.53 9.31
CA TYR A 189 19.63 6.54 8.29
C TYR A 189 19.54 7.19 6.89
N SER A 190 19.86 6.43 5.84
CA SER A 190 19.93 6.98 4.49
C SER A 190 19.61 6.00 3.36
N ASN A 191 19.31 4.73 3.65
CA ASN A 191 19.08 3.73 2.60
C ASN A 191 17.75 3.95 1.88
N TYR A 192 16.72 4.29 2.67
CA TYR A 192 15.38 4.63 2.21
C TYR A 192 14.86 5.82 3.03
N ILE A 193 13.94 6.59 2.46
CA ILE A 193 13.31 7.74 3.12
C ILE A 193 11.80 7.55 3.08
N PHE A 194 11.16 7.64 4.25
CA PHE A 194 9.72 7.68 4.39
C PHE A 194 9.30 9.04 4.94
N ASN A 195 8.65 9.83 4.08
CA ASN A 195 8.09 11.13 4.42
C ASN A 195 6.57 11.05 4.66
#